data_AF-A0A5N7ZAW2-F1
#
_entry.id   AF-A0A5N7ZAW2-F1
#
_cell.length_a   1.000
_cell.length_b   1.000
_cell.length_c   1.000
_cell.angle_alpha   90.00
_cell.angle_beta   90.00
_cell.angle_gamma   90.00
#
_symmetry.space_group_name_H-M   'P 1'
#
loop_
_entity.id
_entity.type
_entity.pdbx_description
1 polymer ?
#
loop_
_entity_poly.entity_id
_entity_poly.type
_entity_poly.pdbx_seq_one_letter_code
_entity_poly.pdbx_strand_id
1 'polypeptide(L)'
;MKKIALLALLSLGLLTATSCKKDTQTSEKAVVTGTNSIQYAKGLSLQHYDGYSVVKVTNPWPDAKEGFTYILQEKGGIIPDSLLKYTTISVPVQS
;
A
#
# COMPACT_ATOMS: atom_id res chain seq x y z
N MET A 1 7.27 -3.57 -54.92
CA MET A 1 8.00 -3.99 -53.70
C MET A 1 8.34 -2.82 -52.75
N LYS A 2 8.82 -1.66 -53.24
CA LYS A 2 9.10 -0.47 -52.40
C LYS A 2 7.90 0.07 -51.61
N LYS A 3 6.68 0.05 -52.18
CA LYS A 3 5.46 0.58 -51.53
C LYS A 3 4.96 -0.31 -50.37
N ILE A 4 5.15 -1.62 -50.47
CA ILE A 4 4.81 -2.60 -49.42
C ILE A 4 5.83 -2.52 -48.27
N ALA A 5 7.11 -2.32 -48.59
CA ALA A 5 8.14 -2.03 -47.59
C ALA A 5 7.88 -0.69 -46.86
N LEU A 6 7.44 0.35 -47.58
CA LEU A 6 7.05 1.64 -46.98
C LEU A 6 5.82 1.54 -46.07
N LEU A 7 4.84 0.69 -46.40
CA LEU A 7 3.66 0.43 -45.57
C LEU A 7 4.01 -0.37 -44.30
N ALA A 8 4.91 -1.34 -44.40
CA ALA A 8 5.37 -2.13 -43.25
C ALA A 8 6.22 -1.31 -42.26
N LEU A 9 6.99 -0.33 -42.76
CA LEU A 9 7.71 0.63 -41.90
C LEU A 9 6.78 1.63 -41.20
N LEU A 10 5.61 1.91 -41.75
CA LEU A 10 4.63 2.82 -41.14
C LEU A 10 3.82 2.13 -40.01
N SER A 11 3.61 0.82 -40.10
CA SER A 11 2.88 0.04 -39.07
C SER A 11 3.70 -0.26 -37.82
N LEU A 12 5.04 -0.23 -37.89
CA LEU A 12 5.92 -0.55 -36.75
C LEU A 12 6.09 0.63 -35.75
N GLY A 13 5.62 1.83 -36.11
CA GLY A 13 5.72 3.03 -35.26
C GLY A 13 4.57 3.21 -34.26
N LEU A 14 3.50 2.39 -34.31
CA LEU A 14 2.27 2.66 -33.56
C LEU A 14 2.15 1.94 -32.20
N LEU A 15 3.13 1.10 -31.81
CA LEU A 15 3.06 0.33 -30.56
C LEU A 15 3.84 0.93 -29.37
N THR A 16 4.43 2.12 -29.48
CA THR A 16 5.28 2.67 -28.40
C THR A 16 4.59 3.68 -27.47
N ALA A 17 3.26 3.77 -27.47
CA ALA A 17 2.52 4.67 -26.58
C ALA A 17 1.98 3.98 -25.30
N THR A 18 2.81 3.22 -24.58
CA THR A 18 2.53 2.88 -23.17
C THR A 18 3.07 3.99 -22.27
N SER A 19 2.39 5.14 -22.27
CA SER A 19 2.65 6.20 -21.30
C SER A 19 2.14 5.74 -19.93
N CYS A 20 3.07 5.26 -19.11
CA CYS A 20 2.86 4.97 -17.71
C CYS A 20 2.69 6.31 -16.97
N LYS A 21 1.45 6.71 -16.65
CA LYS A 21 1.20 7.80 -15.70
C LYS A 21 1.76 7.38 -14.34
N LYS A 22 2.91 7.93 -13.96
CA LYS A 22 3.30 7.98 -12.55
C LYS A 22 2.70 9.25 -11.99
N ASP A 23 1.70 9.12 -11.13
CA ASP A 23 1.26 10.21 -10.27
C ASP A 23 2.43 10.57 -9.35
N THR A 24 3.13 11.66 -9.67
CA THR A 24 4.11 12.27 -8.79
C THR A 24 3.37 13.01 -7.69
N GLN A 25 3.14 12.34 -6.56
CA GLN A 25 2.91 13.04 -5.31
C GLN A 25 4.23 13.65 -4.86
N THR A 26 4.26 14.99 -4.89
CA THR A 26 5.28 15.85 -4.31
C THR A 26 5.73 15.32 -2.95
N SER A 27 7.01 15.01 -2.85
CA SER A 27 7.66 14.64 -1.59
C SER A 27 7.84 15.92 -0.76
N GLU A 28 6.82 16.26 0.01
CA GLU A 28 7.00 17.11 1.19
C GLU A 28 7.61 16.24 2.29
N LYS A 29 8.74 16.70 2.85
CA LYS A 29 9.33 16.13 4.07
C LYS A 29 8.32 16.29 5.21
N ALA A 30 7.43 15.30 5.35
CA ALA A 30 6.52 15.19 6.47
C ALA A 30 7.20 14.36 7.56
N VAL A 31 7.15 14.89 8.78
CA VAL A 31 7.39 14.22 10.06
C VAL A 31 6.96 12.76 9.97
N VAL A 32 7.81 11.82 10.41
CA VAL A 32 7.56 10.37 10.42
C VAL A 32 6.25 10.08 11.15
N THR A 33 5.17 10.08 10.38
CA THR A 33 3.80 9.81 10.76
C THR A 33 3.42 8.68 9.82
N GLY A 34 3.29 7.47 10.37
CA GLY A 34 3.25 6.22 9.60
C GLY A 34 2.40 6.35 8.34
N THR A 35 3.05 6.34 7.18
CA THR A 35 2.36 6.33 5.90
C THR A 35 1.77 4.95 5.67
N ASN A 36 0.60 4.89 5.03
CA ASN A 36 0.01 3.61 4.67
C ASN A 36 0.91 2.89 3.67
N SER A 37 1.47 1.74 4.04
CA SER A 37 2.34 0.94 3.17
C SER A 37 1.57 0.09 2.15
N ILE A 38 0.25 -0.02 2.30
CA ILE A 38 -0.62 -0.76 1.38
C ILE A 38 -0.88 0.07 0.12
N GLN A 39 -0.46 -0.44 -1.05
CA GLN A 39 -0.62 0.27 -2.33
C GLN A 39 -1.92 -0.05 -3.07
N TYR A 40 -2.35 -1.31 -3.07
CA TYR A 40 -3.45 -1.77 -3.94
C TYR A 40 -4.75 -2.03 -3.21
N ALA A 41 -4.70 -2.52 -1.97
CA ALA A 41 -5.90 -2.85 -1.22
C ALA A 41 -6.52 -1.60 -0.59
N LYS A 42 -7.85 -1.48 -0.71
CA LYS A 42 -8.63 -0.33 -0.17
C LYS A 42 -9.35 -0.65 1.14
N GLY A 43 -9.52 -1.92 1.47
CA GLY A 43 -10.22 -2.37 2.68
C GLY A 43 -9.32 -2.48 3.92
N LEU A 44 -8.02 -2.20 3.78
CA LEU A 44 -7.08 -2.19 4.88
C LEU A 44 -5.99 -1.14 4.70
N SER A 45 -5.40 -0.71 5.82
CA SER A 45 -4.21 0.12 5.87
C SER A 45 -3.21 -0.46 6.86
N LEU A 46 -1.92 -0.28 6.60
CA LEU A 46 -0.83 -0.72 7.45
C LEU A 46 0.14 0.45 7.63
N GLN A 47 0.38 0.83 8.88
CA GLN A 47 1.25 1.95 9.23
C GLN A 47 2.37 1.42 10.12
N HIS A 48 3.62 1.62 9.70
CA HIS A 48 4.79 1.16 10.43
C HIS A 48 5.27 2.22 11.41
N TYR A 49 5.59 1.78 12.62
CA TYR A 49 6.23 2.54 13.67
C TYR A 49 7.44 1.75 14.20
N ASP A 50 8.23 2.36 15.06
CA ASP A 50 9.37 1.67 15.66
C ASP A 50 8.89 0.61 16.67
N GLY A 51 9.19 -0.66 16.39
CA GLY A 51 8.82 -1.80 17.23
C GLY A 51 7.35 -2.25 17.16
N TYR A 52 6.49 -1.58 16.40
CA TYR A 52 5.12 -2.04 16.17
C TYR A 52 4.55 -1.50 14.85
N SER A 53 3.48 -2.13 14.37
CA SER A 53 2.70 -1.63 13.24
C SER A 53 1.22 -1.56 13.60
N VAL A 54 0.50 -0.61 13.01
CA VAL A 54 -0.94 -0.46 13.18
C VAL A 54 -1.63 -0.91 11.91
N VAL A 55 -2.47 -1.94 12.04
CA VAL A 55 -3.36 -2.41 10.97
C VAL A 55 -4.75 -1.87 11.22
N LYS A 56 -5.34 -1.22 10.21
CA LYS A 56 -6.76 -0.87 10.23
C LYS A 56 -7.46 -1.60 9.10
N VAL A 57 -8.47 -2.39 9.43
CA VAL A 57 -9.37 -3.06 8.48
C VAL A 57 -10.64 -2.24 8.40
N THR A 58 -10.79 -1.46 7.32
CA THR A 58 -11.90 -0.50 7.17
C THR A 58 -13.17 -1.13 6.62
N ASN A 59 -13.04 -2.20 5.82
CA ASN A 59 -14.17 -2.92 5.23
C ASN A 59 -13.91 -4.44 5.29
N PRO A 60 -14.13 -5.08 6.45
CA PRO A 60 -13.79 -6.49 6.66
C PRO A 60 -14.61 -7.47 5.81
N TRP A 61 -15.84 -7.08 5.41
CA TRP A 61 -16.71 -7.81 4.49
C TRP A 61 -17.67 -6.82 3.79
N PRO A 62 -18.39 -7.20 2.72
CA PRO A 62 -19.37 -6.32 2.06
C PRO A 62 -20.39 -5.76 3.06
N ASP A 63 -20.70 -4.45 2.95
CA ASP A 63 -21.66 -3.73 3.79
C ASP A 63 -21.31 -3.66 5.29
N ALA A 64 -20.04 -3.94 5.66
CA ALA A 64 -19.57 -3.74 7.03
C ALA A 64 -19.66 -2.27 7.43
N LYS A 65 -20.33 -2.01 8.56
CA LYS A 65 -20.48 -0.66 9.13
C LYS A 65 -19.34 -0.26 10.06
N GLU A 66 -18.62 -1.26 10.57
CA GLU A 66 -17.56 -1.10 11.54
C GLU A 66 -16.26 -1.71 11.03
N GLY A 67 -15.15 -1.09 11.39
CA GLY A 67 -13.82 -1.55 11.08
C GLY A 67 -13.08 -2.04 12.33
N PHE A 68 -11.97 -2.73 12.11
CA PHE A 68 -11.12 -3.26 13.18
C PHE A 68 -9.75 -2.59 13.16
N THR A 69 -9.17 -2.40 14.34
CA THR A 69 -7.79 -1.92 14.48
C THR A 69 -7.00 -2.94 15.29
N TYR A 70 -5.85 -3.34 14.77
CA TYR A 70 -4.94 -4.29 15.39
C TYR A 70 -3.55 -3.66 15.53
N ILE A 71 -2.86 -4.01 16.61
CA ILE A 71 -1.46 -3.62 16.85
C ILE A 71 -0.60 -4.85 16.64
N LEU A 72 0.28 -4.80 15.64
CA LEU A 72 1.27 -5.83 15.40
C LEU A 72 2.53 -5.46 16.19
N GLN A 73 2.79 -6.17 17.29
CA GLN A 73 3.93 -5.88 18.17
C GLN A 73 5.13 -6.74 17.78
N GLU A 74 6.25 -6.11 17.49
CA GLU A 74 7.51 -6.82 17.27
C GLU A 74 8.12 -7.25 18.61
N LYS A 75 9.06 -8.20 18.57
CA LYS A 75 9.72 -8.68 19.78
C LYS A 75 10.45 -7.52 20.50
N GLY A 76 9.99 -7.20 21.71
CA GLY A 76 10.54 -6.10 22.51
C GLY A 76 10.04 -4.71 22.11
N GLY A 77 9.10 -4.61 21.17
CA GLY A 77 8.48 -3.35 20.79
C GLY A 77 7.62 -2.75 21.89
N ILE A 78 7.69 -1.43 22.05
CA ILE A 78 6.92 -0.69 23.07
C ILE A 78 5.67 -0.11 22.41
N ILE A 79 4.51 -0.43 22.96
CA ILE A 79 3.22 0.08 22.49
C ILE A 79 2.82 1.29 23.36
N PRO A 80 2.52 2.46 22.78
CA PRO A 80 1.97 3.59 23.53
C PRO A 80 0.63 3.26 24.19
N ASP A 81 0.37 3.81 25.38
CA ASP A 81 -0.83 3.54 26.18
C ASP A 81 -2.15 3.73 25.41
N SER A 82 -2.20 4.75 24.52
CA SER A 82 -3.37 5.05 23.69
C SER A 82 -3.79 3.90 22.75
N LEU A 83 -2.87 2.99 22.44
CA LEU A 83 -3.07 1.86 21.54
C LEU A 83 -3.36 0.55 22.27
N LEU A 84 -3.15 0.48 23.59
CA LEU A 84 -3.40 -0.72 24.39
C LEU A 84 -4.88 -1.17 24.42
N LYS A 85 -5.79 -0.26 24.05
CA LYS A 85 -7.23 -0.58 23.90
C LYS A 85 -7.56 -1.45 22.69
N TYR A 86 -6.63 -1.57 21.73
CA TYR A 86 -6.81 -2.36 20.53
C TYR A 86 -6.19 -3.76 20.72
N THR A 87 -6.65 -4.72 19.94
CA THR A 87 -6.12 -6.08 19.99
C THR A 87 -4.67 -6.10 19.52
N THR A 88 -3.78 -6.56 20.39
CA THR A 88 -2.34 -6.72 20.09
C THR A 88 -2.04 -8.14 19.64
N ILE A 89 -1.29 -8.27 18.56
CA ILE A 89 -0.81 -9.52 17.98
C ILE A 89 0.71 -9.49 17.94
N SER A 90 1.35 -10.46 18.57
CA SER A 90 2.81 -10.58 18.56
C SER A 90 3.33 -11.09 17.21
N VAL A 91 4.38 -10.46 16.69
CA VAL A 91 5.05 -10.83 15.44
C VAL A 91 6.51 -11.21 15.75
N PRO A 92 7.00 -12.37 15.24
CA PRO A 92 6.30 -13.33 14.38
C PRO A 92 5.25 -14.15 15.13
N VAL A 93 4.19 -14.54 14.41
CA VAL A 93 3.13 -15.42 14.91
C VAL A 93 3.74 -16.79 15.25
N GLN A 94 3.40 -17.32 16.41
CA GLN A 94 3.82 -18.66 16.85
C GLN A 94 2.79 -19.70 16.37
N SER A 95 3.25 -20.87 15.93
CA SER A 95 2.41 -21.99 15.45
C SER A 95 2.20 -23.05 16.52
#